data_AF-A0A6B1BBJ4-F1
#
_entry.id   AF-A0A6B1BBJ4-F1
#
_cell.length_a   1.000
_cell.length_b   1.000
_cell.length_c   1.000
_cell.angle_alpha   90.00
_cell.angle_beta   90.00
_cell.angle_gamma   90.00
#
_symmetry.space_group_name_H-M   'P 1'
#
loop_
_entity.id
_entity.type
_entity.pdbx_description
1 polymer ?
#
loop_
_entity_poly.entity_id
_entity_poly.type
_entity_poly.pdbx_seq_one_letter_code
_entity_poly.pdbx_strand_id
1 'polypeptide(L)' 'MTDAVTHDGDLGGYAESMAELETILASLENDDVDIDTLASKVERASLLIAHCEGRLRATELSLTSILAQHDPATTVEEDS' A
#
# COMPACT_ATOMS: atom_id res chain seq x y z
N MET A 1 18.62 20.70 2.02
CA MET A 1 19.04 19.94 0.82
C MET A 1 18.93 18.48 1.22
N THR A 2 17.81 17.79 1.05
CA THR A 2 16.66 17.90 0.14
C THR A 2 15.43 17.35 0.88
N ASP A 3 14.29 18.04 0.81
CA ASP A 3 13.00 17.47 1.18
C ASP A 3 12.78 16.21 0.34
N ALA A 4 12.65 15.06 1.02
CA ALA A 4 12.10 13.86 0.43
C ALA A 4 10.63 14.14 0.14
N VAL A 5 10.36 14.75 -1.01
CA VAL A 5 9.02 14.75 -1.61
C VAL A 5 8.68 13.29 -1.84
N THR A 6 7.95 12.71 -0.89
CA THR A 6 7.17 11.50 -1.12
C THR A 6 6.13 11.88 -2.17
N HIS A 7 6.47 11.63 -3.43
CA HIS A 7 5.57 11.86 -4.55
C HIS A 7 4.55 10.71 -4.59
N ASP A 8 3.63 10.68 -3.61
CA ASP A 8 2.48 9.77 -3.63
C ASP A 8 1.63 9.95 -4.92
N GLY A 9 1.81 11.07 -5.64
CA GLY A 9 1.20 11.35 -6.93
C GLY A 9 1.60 10.40 -8.08
N ASP A 10 2.65 9.59 -7.92
CA ASP A 10 3.12 8.63 -8.95
C ASP A 10 2.73 7.17 -8.65
N LEU A 11 2.07 6.90 -7.52
CA LEU A 11 1.71 5.54 -7.09
C LEU A 11 0.24 5.17 -7.36
N GLY A 12 -0.55 6.11 -7.89
CA GLY A 12 -1.90 5.86 -8.42
C GLY A 12 -2.97 5.39 -7.40
N GLY A 13 -4.12 4.97 -7.93
CA GLY A 13 -5.17 4.26 -7.21
C GLY A 13 -4.74 2.87 -6.72
N TYR A 14 -5.39 2.27 -5.72
CA TYR A 14 -5.10 0.87 -5.32
C TYR A 14 -5.14 -0.09 -6.52
N ALA A 15 -6.14 0.07 -7.40
CA ALA A 15 -6.27 -0.74 -8.61
C ALA A 15 -5.14 -0.49 -9.62
N GLU A 16 -4.66 0.75 -9.72
CA GLU A 16 -3.54 1.11 -10.59
C GLU A 16 -2.22 0.55 -10.04
N SER A 17 -1.99 0.70 -8.73
CA SER A 17 -0.83 0.10 -8.06
C SER A 17 -0.81 -1.42 -8.23
N MET A 18 -1.97 -2.08 -8.17
CA MET A 18 -2.08 -3.52 -8.37
C MET A 18 -1.77 -3.94 -9.81
N ALA A 19 -2.29 -3.20 -10.80
CA ALA A 19 -1.98 -3.45 -12.21
C ALA A 19 -0.48 -3.27 -12.52
N GLU A 20 0.17 -2.27 -11.89
CA GLU A 20 1.60 -2.08 -12.02
C GLU A 20 2.39 -3.25 -11.37
N LEU A 21 1.98 -3.72 -10.19
CA LEU A 21 2.58 -4.88 -9.53
C LEU A 21 2.49 -6.14 -10.39
N GLU A 22 1.36 -6.40 -11.03
CA GLU A 22 1.18 -7.52 -11.97
C GLU A 22 2.13 -7.41 -13.16
N THR A 23 2.31 -6.19 -13.69
CA THR A 23 3.24 -5.92 -14.80
C THR A 23 4.69 -6.14 -14.38
N ILE A 24 5.06 -5.70 -13.17
CA ILE A 24 6.38 -5.95 -12.60
C ILE A 24 6.62 -7.44 -12.45
N LEU A 25 5.66 -8.18 -11.86
CA LEU A 25 5.76 -9.62 -11.64
C LEU A 25 5.96 -10.37 -12.96
N ALA A 26 5.12 -10.10 -13.96
CA ALA A 26 5.25 -10.69 -15.29
C ALA A 26 6.62 -10.41 -15.92
N SER A 27 7.21 -9.26 -15.62
CA SER A 27 8.54 -8.96 -16.11
C SER A 27 9.65 -9.64 -15.32
N LEU A 28 9.49 -9.94 -14.03
CA LEU A 28 10.48 -10.67 -13.23
C LEU A 28 10.53 -12.16 -13.59
N GLU A 29 9.43 -12.70 -14.11
CA GLU A 29 9.34 -14.08 -14.61
C GLU A 29 9.98 -14.27 -15.99
N ASN A 30 10.47 -13.20 -16.61
CA ASN A 30 11.15 -13.25 -17.90
C ASN A 30 12.66 -13.46 -17.71
N ASP A 31 13.17 -14.58 -18.21
CA ASP A 31 14.58 -15.00 -18.07
C ASP A 31 15.60 -14.09 -18.78
N ASP A 32 15.17 -13.21 -19.68
CA ASP A 32 16.05 -12.30 -20.44
C ASP A 32 16.26 -10.93 -19.76
N VAL A 33 15.82 -10.74 -18.51
CA VAL A 33 15.94 -9.45 -17.81
C VAL A 33 17.26 -9.34 -17.04
N ASP A 34 17.96 -8.22 -17.24
CA ASP A 34 19.22 -7.91 -16.57
C ASP A 34 19.06 -7.63 -15.05
N ILE A 35 20.09 -7.96 -14.27
CA ILE A 35 20.07 -7.90 -12.80
C ILE A 35 19.80 -6.50 -12.26
N ASP A 36 20.32 -5.46 -12.90
CA ASP A 36 20.09 -4.08 -12.48
C ASP A 36 18.61 -3.70 -12.68
N THR A 37 18.01 -4.21 -13.76
CA THR A 37 16.57 -4.03 -14.04
C THR A 37 15.71 -4.79 -13.04
N LEU A 38 16.10 -6.00 -12.63
CA LEU A 38 15.43 -6.72 -11.55
C LEU A 38 15.45 -5.91 -10.25
N ALA A 39 16.61 -5.36 -9.87
CA ALA A 39 16.76 -4.58 -8.65
C ALA A 39 15.82 -3.36 -8.64
N SER A 40 15.79 -2.58 -9.73
CA SER A 40 14.88 -1.42 -9.84
C SER A 40 13.41 -1.81 -9.79
N LYS A 41 13.03 -2.95 -10.40
CA LYS A 41 11.65 -3.45 -10.38
C LYS A 41 11.21 -3.89 -8.99
N VAL A 42 12.09 -4.56 -8.25
CA VAL A 42 11.83 -4.97 -6.87
C VAL A 42 11.68 -3.75 -5.95
N GLU A 43 12.53 -2.73 -6.11
CA GLU A 43 12.40 -1.47 -5.38
C GLU A 43 11.05 -0.80 -5.65
N ARG A 44 10.65 -0.69 -6.92
CA ARG A 44 9.34 -0.14 -7.31
C ARG A 44 8.18 -0.95 -6.72
N ALA A 45 8.24 -2.28 -6.79
CA ALA A 45 7.23 -3.14 -6.19
C ALA A 45 7.10 -2.91 -4.68
N SER A 46 8.22 -2.75 -3.97
CA SER A 46 8.20 -2.49 -2.53
C SER A 46 7.49 -1.17 -2.19
N LEU A 47 7.67 -0.12 -3.01
CA LEU A 47 6.98 1.15 -2.82
C LEU A 47 5.47 1.01 -3.05
N LEU A 48 5.06 0.29 -4.09
CA LEU A 48 3.65 0.05 -4.42
C LEU A 48 2.95 -0.76 -3.31
N ILE A 49 3.61 -1.77 -2.76
CA ILE A 49 3.09 -2.57 -1.64
C ILE A 49 2.87 -1.69 -0.41
N ALA A 50 3.88 -0.91 -0.02
CA ALA A 50 3.77 -0.01 1.13
C ALA A 50 2.63 1.01 0.98
N HIS A 51 2.45 1.53 -0.23
CA HIS A 51 1.33 2.43 -0.56
C HIS A 51 -0.03 1.72 -0.43
N CYS A 52 -0.17 0.52 -0.98
CA CYS A 52 -1.40 -0.28 -0.87
C CYS A 52 -1.75 -0.57 0.60
N GLU A 53 -0.78 -0.98 1.42
CA GLU A 53 -0.98 -1.22 2.85
C GLU A 53 -1.41 0.06 3.59
N GLY A 54 -0.78 1.20 3.29
CA GLY A 54 -1.15 2.49 3.85
C GLY A 54 -2.60 2.85 3.57
N ARG A 55 -3.08 2.61 2.34
CA ARG A 55 -4.47 2.87 1.95
C ARG A 55 -5.47 1.94 2.62
N LEU A 56 -5.14 0.66 2.75
CA LEU A 56 -5.98 -0.30 3.46
C LEU A 56 -6.13 0.10 4.93
N ARG A 57 -5.02 0.44 5.59
CA ARG A 57 -5.03 0.92 6.98
C ARG A 57 -5.83 2.21 7.14
N ALA A 58 -5.70 3.16 6.22
CA ALA A 58 -6.50 4.39 6.24
C ALA A 58 -8.01 4.11 6.12
N THR A 59 -8.37 3.12 5.28
CA THR A 59 -9.76 2.69 5.11
C THR A 59 -10.29 2.04 6.39
N GLU A 60 -9.51 1.16 7.02
CA GLU A 60 -9.85 0.52 8.30
C GLU A 60 -10.05 1.54 9.42
N LEU A 61 -9.18 2.55 9.52
CA LEU A 61 -9.33 3.65 10.48
C LEU A 61 -10.61 4.45 10.22
N SER A 62 -10.93 4.71 8.95
CA SER A 62 -12.18 5.40 8.58
C SER A 62 -13.40 4.58 8.99
N LEU A 63 -13.40 3.26 8.75
CA LEU A 63 -14.47 2.36 9.18
C LEU A 63 -14.61 2.35 10.71
N THR A 64 -13.50 2.24 11.42
CA THR A 64 -13.47 2.25 12.89
C THR A 64 -14.06 3.56 13.44
N SER A 65 -13.71 4.69 12.84
CA SER A 65 -14.26 6.00 13.21
C SER A 65 -15.77 6.09 12.96
N ILE A 66 -16.25 5.56 11.82
CA ILE A 66 -17.68 5.54 11.49
C ILE A 66 -18.45 4.66 12.48
N LEU A 67 -17.92 3.47 12.81
CA LEU A 67 -18.54 2.57 13.77
C LEU A 67 -18.59 3.18 15.18
N ALA A 68 -17.51 3.81 15.64
CA ALA A 68 -17.46 4.48 16.94
C ALA A 68 -18.47 5.64 17.05
N GLN A 69 -18.78 6.32 15.93
CA GLN A 69 -19.81 7.35 15.89
C GLN A 69 -21.23 6.79 15.96
N HIS A 70 -21.44 5.56 15.48
CA HIS A 70 -22.77 4.97 15.34
C HIS A 70 -23.13 3.97 16.47
N ASP A 71 -22.16 3.54 17.27
CA ASP A 71 -22.37 2.66 18.40
C ASP A 71 -21.42 2.98 19.58
N PRO A 72 -21.78 3.97 20.44
CA PRO A 72 -20.90 4.44 21.52
C PRO A 72 -20.74 3.45 22.69
N ALA A 73 -21.34 2.25 22.62
CA ALA A 73 -21.45 1.32 23.76
C ALA A 73 -20.48 0.12 23.75
N THR A 74 -19.55 -0.01 22.80
CA THR A 74 -18.45 -1.00 22.93
C THR A 74 -17.31 -0.41 23.77
N THR A 75 -17.63 -0.01 25.01
CA THR A 75 -16.63 -0.02 26.08
C THR A 75 -16.53 -1.46 26.51
N VAL A 76 -15.37 -2.07 26.31
CA VAL A 76 -15.08 -3.40 26.85
C VAL A 76 -15.18 -3.28 28.37
N GLU A 77 -16.30 -3.70 28.93
CA GLU A 77 -16.42 -3.96 30.36
C GLU A 77 -15.68 -5.28 30.63
N GLU A 78 -14.36 -5.18 30.84
CA GLU A 78 -13.63 -6.20 31.61
C GLU A 78 -13.93 -5.97 33.10
N ASP A 79 -15.08 -6.47 33.54
CA ASP A 79 -15.39 -6.67 34.95
C ASP A 79 -14.96 -8.10 35.32
N SER A 80 -13.75 -8.26 35.88
CA SER A 80 -13.33 -9.25 36.90
C SER A 80 -11.84 -9.14 37.24
#